data_AF-A0A846NG30-F1
#
_entry.id   AF-A0A846NG30-F1
#
_cell.length_a   1.000
_cell.length_b   1.000
_cell.length_c   1.000
_cell.angle_alpha   90.00
_cell.angle_beta   90.00
_cell.angle_gamma   90.00
#
_symmetry.space_group_name_H-M   'P 1'
#
loop_
_entity.id
_entity.type
_entity.pdbx_description
1 polymer ?
#
loop_
_entity_poly.entity_id
_entity_poly.type
_entity_poly.pdbx_seq_one_letter_code
_entity_poly.pdbx_strand_id
1 'polypeptide(L)'
;MAEETAFPGKKIGVIEEYLPGVGTYTGVNGFIRAKVVGKIKKDSKSRQVKVLKEERVATLEEGDEVVGTVATVSGVYGNVKIEVANEKLLRTPQKGIVYPSRVIRRRGGQYR
;
A
#
# COMPACT_ATOMS: atom_id res chain seq x y z
N MET A 1 -2.07 6.50 24.23
CA MET A 1 -3.32 5.72 24.01
C MET A 1 -3.00 4.66 22.98
N ALA A 2 -3.14 3.37 23.31
CA ALA A 2 -2.74 2.28 22.41
C ALA A 2 -3.58 2.33 21.13
N GLU A 3 -2.93 2.43 19.97
CA GLU A 3 -3.59 2.28 18.68
C GLU A 3 -4.09 0.84 18.57
N GLU A 4 -5.40 0.65 18.54
CA GLU A 4 -5.98 -0.69 18.54
C GLU A 4 -5.85 -1.33 17.14
N THR A 5 -4.93 -2.28 17.04
CA THR A 5 -4.76 -3.11 15.83
C THR A 5 -5.83 -4.20 15.78
N ALA A 6 -6.38 -4.41 14.59
CA ALA A 6 -7.28 -5.51 14.26
C ALA A 6 -6.55 -6.61 13.48
N PHE A 7 -7.03 -7.83 13.66
CA PHE A 7 -6.68 -9.01 12.88
C PHE A 7 -7.96 -9.61 12.27
N PRO A 8 -7.90 -10.35 11.15
CA PRO A 8 -9.08 -10.94 10.53
C PRO A 8 -9.95 -11.72 11.51
N GLY A 9 -11.25 -11.48 11.48
CA GLY A 9 -12.23 -12.11 12.38
C GLY A 9 -12.44 -11.38 13.72
N LYS A 10 -11.54 -10.46 14.13
CA LYS A 10 -11.72 -9.65 15.35
C LYS A 10 -13.05 -8.88 15.28
N LYS A 11 -13.88 -8.97 16.33
CA LYS A 11 -15.10 -8.16 16.47
C LYS A 11 -14.70 -6.72 16.76
N ILE A 12 -15.21 -5.78 15.96
CA ILE A 12 -14.86 -4.35 16.04
C ILE A 12 -16.08 -3.45 16.25
N GLY A 13 -17.29 -3.98 16.06
CA GLY A 13 -18.54 -3.27 16.33
C GLY A 13 -19.76 -4.14 16.03
N VAL A 14 -20.93 -3.50 16.04
CA VAL A 14 -22.23 -4.10 15.70
C VAL A 14 -22.96 -3.15 14.74
N ILE A 15 -23.82 -3.70 13.87
CA ILE A 15 -24.48 -2.92 12.81
C ILE A 15 -25.50 -1.89 13.33
N GLU A 16 -25.97 -2.05 14.56
CA GLU A 16 -26.85 -1.12 15.25
C GLU A 16 -26.14 0.18 15.65
N GLU A 17 -24.82 0.10 15.88
CA GLU A 17 -23.99 1.23 16.31
C GLU A 17 -23.21 1.85 15.15
N TYR A 18 -22.70 1.01 14.25
CA TYR A 18 -21.85 1.44 13.14
C TYR A 18 -22.25 0.82 11.81
N LEU A 19 -21.98 1.56 10.73
CA LEU A 19 -21.97 1.06 9.37
C LEU A 19 -20.60 0.43 9.06
N PRO A 20 -20.56 -0.77 8.45
CA PRO A 20 -19.32 -1.42 8.04
C PRO A 20 -18.67 -0.64 6.89
N GLY A 21 -17.39 -0.32 7.04
CA GLY A 21 -16.56 0.35 6.03
C GLY A 21 -15.47 -0.56 5.46
N VAL A 22 -14.49 0.07 4.80
CA VAL A 22 -13.35 -0.62 4.18
C VAL A 22 -12.61 -1.50 5.20
N GLY A 23 -12.20 -2.69 4.76
CA GLY A 23 -11.44 -3.63 5.60
C GLY A 23 -12.30 -4.35 6.65
N THR A 24 -13.63 -4.28 6.54
CA THR A 24 -14.57 -4.96 7.44
C THR A 24 -15.55 -5.85 6.68
N TYR A 25 -16.24 -6.73 7.39
CA TYR A 25 -17.38 -7.49 6.89
C TYR A 25 -18.41 -7.69 8.00
N THR A 26 -19.66 -7.95 7.63
CA THR A 26 -20.74 -8.23 8.58
C THR A 26 -20.91 -9.74 8.72
N GLY A 27 -20.86 -10.25 9.95
CA GLY A 27 -21.20 -11.63 10.25
C GLY A 27 -22.71 -11.85 10.28
N VAL A 28 -23.14 -13.11 10.19
CA VAL A 28 -24.56 -13.51 10.19
C VAL A 28 -25.31 -13.01 11.45
N ASN A 29 -24.59 -12.75 12.54
CA ASN A 29 -25.13 -12.29 13.82
C ASN A 29 -25.11 -10.76 14.01
N GLY A 30 -25.00 -9.98 12.93
CA GLY A 30 -24.98 -8.50 13.01
C GLY A 30 -23.68 -7.91 13.57
N PHE A 31 -22.67 -8.73 13.84
CA PHE A 31 -21.36 -8.23 14.28
C PHE A 31 -20.50 -7.80 13.10
N ILE A 32 -19.91 -6.62 13.23
CA ILE A 32 -18.91 -6.13 12.29
C ILE A 32 -17.56 -6.68 12.72
N ARG A 33 -16.89 -7.35 11.78
CA ARG A 33 -15.61 -8.01 11.98
C ARG A 33 -14.57 -7.46 11.01
N ALA A 34 -13.31 -7.47 11.45
CA ALA A 34 -12.19 -7.09 10.60
C ALA A 34 -11.97 -8.15 9.50
N LYS A 35 -11.77 -7.69 8.27
CA LYS A 35 -11.39 -8.53 7.12
C LYS A 35 -9.87 -8.59 6.91
N VAL A 36 -9.15 -7.56 7.37
CA VAL A 36 -7.71 -7.38 7.16
C VAL A 36 -6.99 -7.06 8.47
N VAL A 37 -5.67 -7.22 8.49
CA VAL A 37 -4.82 -6.73 9.60
C VAL A 37 -4.60 -5.23 9.43
N GLY A 38 -4.79 -4.43 10.49
CA GLY A 38 -4.56 -3.00 10.41
C GLY A 38 -5.13 -2.17 11.55
N LYS A 39 -5.12 -0.85 11.44
CA LYS A 39 -5.61 0.08 12.48
C LYS A 39 -7.12 0.24 12.39
N ILE A 40 -7.80 0.12 13.52
CA ILE A 40 -9.24 0.39 13.61
C ILE A 40 -9.48 1.91 13.61
N LYS A 41 -10.34 2.39 12.71
CA LYS A 41 -10.86 3.76 12.76
C LYS A 41 -12.38 3.73 12.90
N LYS A 42 -12.88 4.36 13.96
CA LYS A 42 -14.30 4.58 14.22
C LYS A 42 -14.58 6.07 14.07
N ASP A 43 -15.52 6.41 13.21
CA ASP A 43 -16.00 7.78 13.05
C ASP A 43 -17.39 7.88 13.69
N SER A 44 -17.50 8.67 14.75
CA SER A 44 -18.75 8.87 15.48
C SER A 44 -19.73 9.80 14.75
N LYS A 45 -19.25 10.68 13.87
CA LYS A 45 -20.10 11.58 13.09
C LYS A 45 -20.78 10.83 11.96
N SER A 46 -20.02 10.05 11.20
CA SER A 46 -20.56 9.24 10.11
C SER A 46 -21.06 7.87 10.57
N ARG A 47 -20.88 7.54 11.85
CA ARG A 47 -21.13 6.20 12.43
C ARG A 47 -20.50 5.09 11.59
N GLN A 48 -19.31 5.29 11.04
CA GLN A 48 -18.66 4.28 10.21
C GLN A 48 -17.48 3.65 10.94
N VAL A 49 -17.33 2.32 10.84
CA VAL A 49 -16.16 1.59 11.33
C VAL A 49 -15.38 0.98 10.17
N LYS A 50 -14.08 1.24 10.11
CA LYS A 50 -13.18 0.72 9.08
C LYS A 50 -11.88 0.21 9.68
N VAL A 51 -11.26 -0.74 9.00
CA VAL A 51 -9.89 -1.19 9.31
C VAL A 51 -9.00 -0.73 8.19
N LEU A 52 -8.14 0.25 8.49
CA LEU A 52 -7.10 0.68 7.57
C LEU A 52 -6.01 -0.37 7.59
N LYS A 53 -5.90 -1.11 6.49
CA LYS A 53 -4.84 -2.10 6.30
C LYS A 53 -3.50 -1.44 6.61
N GLU A 54 -2.70 -2.09 7.45
CA GLU A 54 -1.33 -1.66 7.66
C GLU A 54 -0.55 -2.02 6.38
N GLU A 55 -0.62 -1.16 5.37
CA GLU A 55 0.12 -1.35 4.13
C GLU A 55 1.60 -1.12 4.41
N ARG A 56 2.37 -2.21 4.43
CA ARG A 56 3.83 -2.16 4.44
C ARG A 56 4.43 -2.02 3.05
N VAL A 57 3.59 -1.99 2.02
CA VAL A 57 4.02 -1.90 0.62
C VAL A 57 3.49 -0.57 0.10
N ALA A 58 4.38 0.37 -0.15
CA ALA A 58 4.04 1.52 -0.97
C ALA A 58 3.73 0.97 -2.35
N THR A 59 2.47 1.06 -2.76
CA THR A 59 2.00 0.65 -4.09
C THR A 59 2.48 1.68 -5.10
N LEU A 60 3.12 1.23 -6.18
CA LEU A 60 3.51 2.09 -7.29
C LEU A 60 2.31 2.26 -8.22
N GLU A 61 2.03 3.49 -8.63
CA GLU A 61 1.01 3.83 -9.61
C GLU A 61 1.63 4.33 -10.91
N GLU A 62 0.87 4.28 -12.01
CA GLU A 62 1.33 4.85 -13.27
C GLU A 62 1.56 6.36 -13.12
N GLY A 63 2.76 6.83 -13.50
CA GLY A 63 3.16 8.24 -13.38
C GLY A 63 4.10 8.53 -12.21
N ASP A 64 4.31 7.58 -11.29
CA ASP A 64 5.28 7.73 -10.20
C ASP A 64 6.73 7.85 -10.73
N GLU A 65 7.49 8.78 -10.16
CA GLU A 65 8.94 8.85 -10.40
C GLU A 65 9.65 7.86 -9.46
N VAL A 66 10.32 6.88 -10.04
CA VAL A 66 10.97 5.80 -9.30
C VAL A 66 12.48 5.79 -9.49
N VAL A 67 13.21 5.43 -8.43
CA VAL A 67 14.66 5.16 -8.50
C VAL A 67 14.91 3.72 -8.09
N GLY A 68 15.69 3.02 -8.90
CA GLY A 68 16.00 1.62 -8.69
C GLY A 68 17.34 1.21 -9.30
N THR A 69 17.85 0.09 -8.81
CA THR A 69 19.12 -0.50 -9.22
C THR A 69 18.86 -1.65 -10.19
N VAL A 70 19.57 -1.69 -11.33
CA VAL A 70 19.50 -2.82 -12.26
C VAL A 70 20.13 -4.03 -11.59
N ALA A 71 19.32 -5.06 -11.29
CA ALA A 71 19.76 -6.25 -10.59
C ALA A 71 20.34 -7.30 -11.56
N THR A 72 19.68 -7.52 -12.69
CA THR A 72 20.12 -8.44 -13.74
C THR A 72 19.66 -7.95 -15.11
N VAL A 73 20.39 -8.34 -16.15
CA VAL A 73 19.98 -8.15 -17.55
C VAL A 73 19.74 -9.52 -18.16
N SER A 74 18.59 -9.71 -18.79
CA SER A 74 18.18 -10.98 -19.38
C SER A 74 17.68 -10.75 -20.80
N GLY A 75 18.53 -11.09 -21.78
CA GLY A 75 18.27 -10.85 -23.19
C GLY A 75 18.10 -9.37 -23.49
N VAL A 76 16.85 -8.97 -23.76
CA VAL A 76 16.48 -7.60 -24.17
C VAL A 76 15.78 -6.80 -23.07
N TYR A 77 15.81 -7.22 -21.81
CA TYR A 77 15.26 -6.42 -20.71
C TYR A 77 16.13 -6.52 -19.45
N GLY A 78 16.06 -5.48 -18.62
CA GLY A 78 16.70 -5.43 -17.31
C GLY A 78 15.67 -5.62 -16.20
N ASN A 79 15.97 -6.48 -15.23
CA ASN A 79 15.26 -6.52 -13.95
C ASN A 79 15.79 -5.42 -13.05
N VAL A 80 14.90 -4.57 -12.54
CA VAL A 80 15.23 -3.43 -11.70
C VAL A 80 14.65 -3.64 -10.31
N LYS A 81 15.46 -3.44 -9.28
CA LYS A 81 15.03 -3.37 -7.89
C LYS A 81 14.74 -1.91 -7.57
N ILE A 82 13.46 -1.56 -7.46
CA ILE A 82 12.98 -0.21 -7.16
C ILE A 82 13.02 -0.01 -5.66
N GLU A 83 13.71 1.04 -5.22
CA GLU A 83 13.97 1.32 -3.79
C GLU A 83 13.35 2.64 -3.35
N VAL A 84 13.12 3.57 -4.29
CA VAL A 84 12.52 4.88 -4.02
C VAL A 84 11.38 5.14 -4.99
N ALA A 85 10.29 5.72 -4.49
CA ALA A 85 9.18 6.23 -5.29
C ALA A 85 8.75 7.60 -4.77
N ASN A 86 8.61 8.58 -5.66
CA ASN A 86 8.24 9.97 -5.33
C ASN A 86 9.05 10.50 -4.13
N GLU A 87 10.38 10.37 -4.22
CA GLU A 87 11.36 10.81 -3.21
C GLU A 87 11.28 10.09 -1.84
N LYS A 88 10.45 9.05 -1.71
CA LYS A 88 10.30 8.26 -0.48
C LYS A 88 10.90 6.88 -0.62
N LEU A 89 11.71 6.50 0.37
CA LEU A 89 12.26 5.15 0.48
C LEU A 89 11.14 4.13 0.70
N LEU A 90 11.09 3.11 -0.15
CA LEU A 90 10.14 2.01 -0.02
C LEU A 90 10.56 1.11 1.13
N ARG A 91 9.63 0.82 2.05
CA ARG A 91 9.85 -0.15 3.15
C ARG A 91 10.18 -1.55 2.64
N THR A 92 9.66 -1.90 1.48
CA THR A 92 9.98 -3.15 0.78
C THR A 92 10.27 -2.80 -0.67
N PRO A 93 11.50 -3.02 -1.15
CA PRO A 93 11.84 -2.76 -2.54
C PRO A 93 10.92 -3.53 -3.49
N GLN A 94 10.44 -2.87 -4.53
CA GLN A 94 9.64 -3.49 -5.55
C GLN A 94 10.51 -4.00 -6.70
N LYS A 95 9.97 -4.90 -7.52
CA LYS A 95 10.63 -5.39 -8.74
C LYS A 95 9.96 -4.75 -9.95
N GLY A 96 10.77 -4.23 -10.87
CA GLY A 96 10.34 -3.71 -12.16
C GLY A 96 11.11 -4.34 -13.30
N ILE A 97 10.59 -4.16 -14.52
CA ILE A 97 11.25 -4.58 -15.77
C ILE A 97 11.42 -3.33 -16.63
N VAL A 98 12.63 -3.11 -17.12
CA VAL A 98 12.94 -2.03 -18.06
C VAL A 98 13.37 -2.63 -19.38
N TYR A 99 12.64 -2.29 -20.44
CA TYR A 99 13.08 -2.56 -21.80
C TYR A 99 14.00 -1.43 -22.29
N PRO A 100 15.04 -1.73 -23.07
CA PRO A 100 15.89 -0.73 -23.70
C PRO A 100 15.02 0.11 -24.63
N SER A 101 14.77 1.36 -24.23
CA SER A 101 14.08 2.32 -25.07
C SER A 101 15.05 2.89 -26.11
N ARG A 102 14.57 3.19 -27.31
CA ARG A 102 15.35 3.91 -28.34
C ARG A 102 15.53 5.39 -28.02
N VAL A 103 14.92 5.89 -26.94
CA VAL A 103 14.91 7.31 -26.56
C VAL A 103 15.56 7.46 -25.19
N ILE A 104 16.83 7.82 -25.19
CA ILE A 104 17.58 8.18 -23.99
C ILE A 104 17.40 9.67 -23.76
N ARG A 105 16.59 10.06 -22.78
CA ARG A 105 16.57 11.45 -22.30
C ARG A 105 17.74 11.62 -21.34
N ARG A 106 18.85 12.23 -21.79
CA ARG A 106 19.92 12.66 -20.88
C ARG A 106 19.40 13.84 -20.04
N ARG A 107 19.23 13.65 -18.73
CA ARG A 107 19.16 14.78 -17.79
C ARG A 107 20.55 15.42 -17.79
N GLY A 108 20.64 16.69 -18.20
CA GLY A 108 21.89 17.47 -18.18
C GLY A 108 22.53 17.41 -16.80
N GLY A 109 23.86 17.24 -16.77
CA GLY A 109 24.61 16.85 -15.59
C GLY A 109 24.45 17.79 -14.40
N GLN A 110 24.33 17.18 -13.23
CA GLN A 110 24.58 17.81 -11.93
C GLN A 110 25.61 16.95 -11.19
N TYR A 111 26.86 17.01 -11.66
CA TYR A 111 28.03 16.71 -10.86
C TYR A 111 28.94 17.94 -10.96
N ARG A 112 28.90 18.78 -9.93
CA ARG A 112 29.96 19.72 -9.56
C ARG A 112 30.49 19.29 -8.21
#